data_AF-A0AAV7JP72-F1
#
_entry.id   AF-A0AAV7JP72-F1
#
_cell.length_a   1.000
_cell.length_b   1.000
_cell.length_c   1.000
_cell.angle_alpha   90.00
_cell.angle_beta   90.00
_cell.angle_gamma   90.00
#
_symmetry.space_group_name_H-M   'P 1'
#
loop_
_entity.id
_entity.type
_entity.pdbx_description
1 polymer ?
#
loop_
_entity_poly.entity_id
_entity_poly.type
_entity_poly.pdbx_seq_one_letter_code
_entity_poly.pdbx_strand_id
1 'polypeptide(L)'
;MPHLTQKLIGSCYEMKYCVIPCCAYDFYSKFSKREGSLSVYRSYLNFIREVGEVCGFKVEQDILRIPSTKKVCQIGRTRTYSKEETSRIDKLRTKYLKSRPEPSLPDIPPKRSKMNHECIDTVFLPRNVQEVRNCSKQPRQLQTEVVDLVATNLIKRGDNSAGGEWNRGGKMSMKEIVGLFTKDLLVKLKNEHGGLQTLLKNHHQIFSGET
;
A
#
# COMPACT_ATOMS: atom_id res chain seq x y z
N MET A 1 -12.93 0.79 -2.78
CA MET A 1 -12.16 1.87 -3.44
C MET A 1 -11.87 1.44 -4.88
N PRO A 2 -12.35 2.18 -5.89
CA PRO A 2 -12.04 1.91 -7.28
C PRO A 2 -10.57 1.93 -7.58
N HIS A 3 -10.11 0.95 -8.37
CA HIS A 3 -8.74 0.94 -8.86
C HIS A 3 -8.48 2.25 -9.59
N LEU A 4 -7.34 2.84 -9.31
CA LEU A 4 -7.00 4.17 -9.81
C LEU A 4 -6.89 4.20 -11.34
N THR A 5 -6.42 3.09 -11.91
CA THR A 5 -6.42 2.81 -13.35
C THR A 5 -7.83 2.75 -13.92
N GLN A 6 -8.78 2.08 -13.26
CA GLN A 6 -10.19 2.05 -13.68
C GLN A 6 -10.84 3.44 -13.61
N LYS A 7 -10.58 4.23 -12.56
CA LYS A 7 -11.07 5.63 -12.47
C LYS A 7 -10.49 6.51 -13.57
N LEU A 8 -9.22 6.28 -13.92
CA LEU A 8 -8.54 7.08 -14.93
C LEU A 8 -9.15 6.86 -16.32
N ILE A 9 -9.57 5.63 -16.63
CA ILE A 9 -10.30 5.30 -17.87
C ILE A 9 -11.68 5.96 -17.91
N GLY A 10 -12.40 5.98 -16.79
CA GLY A 10 -13.69 6.68 -16.66
C GLY A 10 -13.57 8.21 -16.47
N SER A 11 -12.47 8.84 -16.90
CA SER A 11 -12.27 10.28 -16.65
C SER A 11 -12.95 11.16 -17.70
N CYS A 12 -13.75 12.14 -17.28
CA CYS A 12 -14.33 13.15 -18.18
C CYS A 12 -13.30 14.24 -18.50
N TYR A 13 -13.53 15.03 -19.56
CA TYR A 13 -12.56 15.97 -20.12
C TYR A 13 -11.90 16.89 -19.07
N GLU A 14 -12.71 17.45 -18.16
CA GLU A 14 -12.30 18.44 -17.16
C GLU A 14 -11.66 17.83 -15.91
N MET A 15 -11.67 16.50 -15.76
CA MET A 15 -11.04 15.84 -14.61
C MET A 15 -9.52 16.05 -14.62
N LYS A 16 -8.96 16.18 -13.42
CA LYS A 16 -7.52 16.13 -13.15
C LYS A 16 -7.24 14.97 -12.23
N TYR A 17 -6.04 14.42 -12.27
CA TYR A 17 -5.67 13.32 -11.37
C TYR A 17 -4.27 13.50 -10.77
N CYS A 18 -4.10 12.92 -9.60
CA CYS A 18 -2.81 12.68 -8.97
C CYS A 18 -2.81 11.24 -8.42
N VAL A 19 -1.79 10.47 -8.80
CA VAL A 19 -1.63 9.06 -8.43
C VAL A 19 -0.37 8.88 -7.62
N ILE A 20 -0.48 8.23 -6.47
CA ILE A 20 0.66 7.65 -5.75
C ILE A 20 0.61 6.13 -5.95
N PRO A 21 1.42 5.56 -6.88
CA PRO A 21 1.41 4.15 -7.26
C PRO A 21 2.08 3.28 -6.19
N CYS A 22 1.48 3.21 -5.00
CA CYS A 22 2.02 2.49 -3.85
C CYS A 22 1.71 0.97 -3.88
N CYS A 23 0.68 0.54 -4.61
CA CYS A 23 0.30 -0.86 -4.80
C CYS A 23 0.38 -1.21 -6.29
N ALA A 24 1.16 -2.23 -6.65
CA ALA A 24 1.33 -2.66 -8.04
C ALA A 24 0.15 -3.52 -8.48
N TYR A 25 -0.88 -2.88 -9.05
CA TYR A 25 -2.10 -3.54 -9.51
C TYR A 25 -2.49 -2.98 -10.89
N ASP A 26 -2.83 -3.87 -11.81
CA ASP A 26 -3.38 -3.53 -13.11
C ASP A 26 -4.87 -3.10 -12.96
N PHE A 27 -5.66 -3.12 -14.02
CA PHE A 27 -7.10 -2.90 -13.96
C PHE A 27 -7.82 -3.96 -13.12
N TYR A 28 -7.38 -5.21 -13.20
CA TYR A 28 -8.16 -6.33 -12.66
C TYR A 28 -7.36 -7.26 -11.76
N SER A 29 -6.05 -7.33 -11.95
CA SER A 29 -5.17 -8.29 -11.29
C SER A 29 -3.87 -7.63 -10.83
N LYS A 30 -3.07 -8.37 -10.05
CA LYS A 30 -1.77 -7.88 -9.60
C LYS A 30 -0.87 -7.60 -10.81
N PHE A 31 -0.24 -6.42 -10.83
CA PHE A 31 0.60 -6.03 -11.95
C PHE A 31 1.76 -7.01 -12.11
N SER A 32 1.83 -7.60 -13.30
CA SER A 32 2.87 -8.56 -13.67
C SER A 32 3.77 -7.93 -14.72
N LYS A 33 5.08 -7.93 -14.42
CA LYS A 33 6.10 -7.32 -15.27
C LYS A 33 6.21 -8.10 -16.59
N ARG A 34 6.23 -7.38 -17.72
CA ARG A 34 6.30 -7.99 -19.07
C ARG A 34 7.72 -8.02 -19.66
N GLU A 35 8.63 -7.18 -19.17
CA GLU A 35 9.99 -7.01 -19.72
C GLU A 35 11.08 -7.22 -18.66
N GLY A 36 12.28 -7.64 -19.07
CA GLY A 36 13.36 -8.06 -18.15
C GLY A 36 14.20 -6.93 -17.54
N SER A 37 14.38 -5.79 -18.21
CA SER A 37 15.46 -4.84 -17.90
C SER A 37 15.21 -3.89 -16.71
N LEU A 38 13.95 -3.55 -16.40
CA LEU A 38 13.62 -2.54 -15.38
C LEU A 38 13.30 -3.14 -14.00
N SER A 39 13.24 -2.34 -12.93
CA SER A 39 12.67 -2.81 -11.65
C SER A 39 11.15 -3.00 -11.77
N VAL A 40 10.55 -3.83 -10.90
CA VAL A 40 9.08 -4.03 -10.88
C VAL A 40 8.37 -2.69 -10.66
N TYR A 41 8.85 -1.86 -9.74
CA TYR A 41 8.26 -0.56 -9.46
C TYR A 41 8.41 0.40 -10.64
N ARG A 42 9.58 0.44 -11.31
CA ARG A 42 9.75 1.30 -12.49
C ARG A 42 8.87 0.86 -13.66
N SER A 43 8.75 -0.45 -13.88
CA SER A 43 7.86 -1.02 -14.89
C SER A 43 6.40 -0.64 -14.61
N TYR A 44 6.01 -0.67 -13.32
CA TYR A 44 4.67 -0.25 -12.91
C TYR A 44 4.43 1.26 -13.10
N LEU A 45 5.42 2.11 -12.80
CA LEU A 45 5.34 3.55 -13.09
C LEU A 45 5.12 3.81 -14.58
N ASN A 46 5.85 3.10 -15.45
CA ASN A 46 5.68 3.22 -16.89
C ASN A 46 4.27 2.79 -17.32
N PHE A 47 3.74 1.71 -16.76
CA PHE A 47 2.36 1.29 -17.02
C PHE A 47 1.34 2.35 -16.61
N ILE A 48 1.41 2.93 -15.40
CA ILE A 48 0.45 3.98 -15.00
C ILE A 48 0.56 5.21 -15.90
N ARG A 49 1.78 5.55 -16.35
CA ARG A 49 2.01 6.63 -17.31
C ARG A 49 1.32 6.34 -18.64
N GLU A 50 1.50 5.13 -19.19
CA GLU A 50 0.86 4.67 -20.42
C GLU A 50 -0.67 4.77 -20.30
N VAL A 51 -1.26 4.34 -19.18
CA VAL A 51 -2.71 4.49 -18.96
C VAL A 51 -3.13 5.97 -18.99
N GLY A 52 -2.37 6.86 -18.35
CA GLY A 52 -2.63 8.29 -18.38
C GLY A 52 -2.54 8.90 -19.79
N GLU A 53 -1.54 8.51 -20.56
CA GLU A 53 -1.33 8.95 -21.95
C GLU A 53 -2.44 8.42 -22.87
N VAL A 54 -2.86 7.16 -22.73
CA VAL A 54 -4.02 6.58 -23.44
C VAL A 54 -5.32 7.29 -23.08
N CYS A 55 -5.45 7.72 -21.82
CA CYS A 55 -6.56 8.56 -21.41
C CYS A 55 -6.45 9.99 -21.97
N GLY A 56 -5.38 10.34 -22.67
CA GLY A 56 -5.17 11.65 -23.30
C GLY A 56 -4.78 12.73 -22.29
N PHE A 57 -4.07 12.37 -21.23
CA PHE A 57 -3.47 13.33 -20.30
C PHE A 57 -2.02 13.63 -20.66
N LYS A 58 -1.61 14.87 -20.43
CA LYS A 58 -0.20 15.20 -20.29
C LYS A 58 0.26 14.72 -18.91
N VAL A 59 0.93 13.57 -18.88
CA VAL A 59 1.37 12.94 -17.62
C VAL A 59 2.69 13.53 -17.15
N GLU A 60 2.67 14.12 -15.97
CA GLU A 60 3.84 14.68 -15.28
C GLU A 60 4.22 13.77 -14.11
N GLN A 61 5.51 13.72 -13.75
CA GLN A 61 5.99 12.99 -12.58
C GLN A 61 6.54 13.96 -11.53
N ASP A 62 6.28 13.68 -10.26
CA ASP A 62 6.84 14.45 -9.15
C ASP A 62 7.28 13.49 -8.01
N ILE A 63 8.16 13.96 -7.13
CA ILE A 63 8.69 13.20 -6.00
C ILE A 63 8.15 13.80 -4.71
N LEU A 64 7.27 13.06 -4.06
CA LEU A 64 6.67 13.48 -2.79
C LEU A 64 7.67 13.39 -1.64
N ARG A 65 7.57 14.35 -0.72
CA ARG A 65 8.32 14.34 0.55
C ARG A 65 7.64 13.44 1.59
N ILE A 66 7.47 12.16 1.27
CA ILE A 66 6.91 11.14 2.17
C ILE A 66 7.97 10.11 2.55
N PRO A 67 7.89 9.50 3.75
CA PRO A 67 8.87 8.51 4.22
C PRO A 67 8.77 7.14 3.52
N SER A 68 8.01 7.03 2.44
CA SER A 68 7.84 5.79 1.67
C SER A 68 8.88 5.68 0.56
N THR A 69 9.34 4.46 0.27
CA THR A 69 10.16 4.17 -0.91
C THR A 69 9.40 4.37 -2.22
N LYS A 70 8.06 4.38 -2.18
CA LYS A 70 7.16 4.63 -3.33
C LYS A 70 6.66 6.07 -3.35
N LYS A 71 7.61 7.00 -3.37
CA LYS A 71 7.40 8.45 -3.29
C LYS A 71 7.17 9.15 -4.62
N VAL A 72 7.32 8.46 -5.76
CA VAL A 72 7.04 9.05 -7.07
C VAL A 72 5.53 9.11 -7.27
N CYS A 73 4.97 10.28 -7.59
CA CYS A 73 3.59 10.43 -8.01
C CYS A 73 3.49 10.82 -9.50
N GLN A 74 2.33 10.59 -10.09
CA GLN A 74 2.01 10.97 -11.47
C GLN A 74 0.77 11.86 -11.49
N ILE A 75 0.82 12.92 -12.28
CA ILE A 75 -0.17 13.99 -12.28
C ILE A 75 -0.64 14.23 -13.71
N GLY A 76 -1.95 14.28 -13.93
CA GLY A 76 -2.55 14.73 -15.19
C GLY A 76 -3.36 15.99 -14.96
N ARG A 77 -2.81 17.15 -15.36
CA ARG A 77 -3.45 18.47 -15.19
C ARG A 77 -4.24 18.92 -16.41
N THR A 78 -3.78 18.51 -17.60
CA THR A 78 -4.30 18.95 -18.89
C THR A 78 -4.50 17.76 -19.83
N ARG A 79 -5.43 17.92 -20.77
CA ARG A 79 -5.67 16.99 -21.86
C ARG A 79 -4.75 17.30 -23.04
N THR A 80 -4.40 16.28 -23.82
CA THR A 80 -3.62 16.39 -25.06
C THR A 80 -4.50 16.53 -26.31
N TYR A 81 -5.81 16.68 -26.13
CA TYR A 81 -6.83 16.69 -27.17
C TYR A 81 -7.89 17.74 -26.80
N SER A 82 -8.69 18.19 -27.77
CA SER A 82 -9.75 19.19 -27.54
C SER A 82 -11.07 18.57 -27.05
N LYS A 83 -12.03 19.37 -26.58
CA LYS A 83 -13.28 18.84 -26.01
C LYS A 83 -14.10 18.07 -27.07
N GLU A 84 -14.02 18.47 -28.32
CA GLU A 84 -14.72 17.85 -29.47
C GLU A 84 -14.19 16.45 -29.77
N GLU A 85 -12.92 16.18 -29.48
CA GLU A 85 -12.28 14.89 -29.71
C GLU A 85 -12.57 13.86 -28.60
N THR A 86 -13.29 14.23 -27.54
CA THR A 86 -13.57 13.37 -26.38
C THR A 86 -14.15 12.02 -26.80
N SER A 87 -15.13 12.01 -27.70
CA SER A 87 -15.75 10.77 -28.21
C SER A 87 -14.77 9.85 -28.92
N ARG A 88 -13.75 10.40 -29.60
CA ARG A 88 -12.69 9.61 -30.26
C ARG A 88 -11.78 8.97 -29.21
N ILE A 89 -11.37 9.75 -28.22
CA ILE A 89 -10.50 9.28 -27.14
C ILE A 89 -11.23 8.25 -26.28
N ASP A 90 -12.52 8.41 -26.02
CA ASP A 90 -13.31 7.43 -25.27
C ASP A 90 -13.35 6.06 -25.96
N LYS A 91 -13.50 6.04 -27.28
CA LYS A 91 -13.38 4.80 -28.08
C LYS A 91 -12.00 4.15 -27.92
N LEU A 92 -10.93 4.95 -27.89
CA LEU A 92 -9.56 4.45 -27.67
C LEU A 92 -9.40 3.87 -26.26
N ARG A 93 -9.94 4.54 -25.24
CA ARG A 93 -9.93 4.06 -23.85
C ARG A 93 -10.67 2.73 -23.72
N THR A 94 -11.86 2.62 -24.32
CA THR A 94 -12.63 1.36 -24.32
C THR A 94 -11.87 0.24 -25.05
N LYS A 95 -11.26 0.53 -26.21
CA LYS A 95 -10.44 -0.44 -26.94
C LYS A 95 -9.24 -0.90 -26.12
N TYR A 96 -8.56 0.03 -25.46
CA TYR A 96 -7.43 -0.27 -24.59
C TYR A 96 -7.83 -1.16 -23.41
N LEU A 97 -8.94 -0.86 -22.74
CA LEU A 97 -9.46 -1.69 -21.65
C LEU A 97 -9.75 -3.12 -22.12
N LYS A 98 -10.46 -3.28 -23.25
CA LYS A 98 -10.80 -4.58 -23.83
C LYS A 98 -9.59 -5.40 -24.30
N SER A 99 -8.49 -4.74 -24.65
CA SER A 99 -7.25 -5.42 -25.04
C SER A 99 -6.50 -6.04 -23.87
N ARG A 100 -6.88 -5.71 -22.62
CA ARG A 100 -6.25 -6.24 -21.42
C ARG A 100 -6.89 -7.58 -21.05
N PRO A 101 -6.10 -8.56 -20.58
CA PRO A 101 -6.65 -9.83 -20.13
C PRO A 101 -7.56 -9.60 -18.92
N GLU A 102 -8.86 -9.81 -19.12
CA GLU A 102 -9.84 -9.93 -18.04
C GLU A 102 -9.45 -11.15 -17.18
N PRO A 103 -9.51 -11.05 -15.84
CA PRO A 103 -9.48 -12.24 -15.02
C PRO A 103 -10.74 -13.05 -15.33
N SER A 104 -10.62 -14.37 -15.30
CA SER A 104 -11.78 -15.25 -15.18
C SER A 104 -12.51 -14.92 -13.87
N LEU A 105 -13.48 -14.02 -13.93
CA LEU A 105 -14.30 -13.65 -12.77
C LEU A 105 -15.38 -14.72 -12.57
N PRO A 106 -15.66 -15.14 -11.32
CA PRO A 106 -16.94 -15.76 -11.01
C PRO A 106 -18.07 -14.74 -11.22
N ASP A 107 -19.25 -15.22 -11.62
CA ASP A 107 -20.46 -14.43 -11.93
C ASP A 107 -20.88 -13.51 -10.77
N ILE A 108 -20.30 -12.31 -10.70
CA ILE A 108 -20.77 -11.25 -9.80
C ILE A 108 -21.42 -10.18 -10.68
N PRO A 109 -22.72 -9.91 -10.52
CA PRO A 109 -23.40 -8.90 -11.33
C PRO A 109 -22.76 -7.52 -11.10
N PRO A 110 -22.45 -6.77 -12.18
CA PRO A 110 -21.76 -5.50 -12.07
C PRO A 110 -22.62 -4.48 -11.31
N LYS A 111 -22.11 -3.97 -10.18
CA LYS A 111 -22.72 -2.82 -9.50
C LYS A 111 -22.45 -1.56 -10.32
N ARG A 112 -23.44 -1.15 -11.12
CA ARG A 112 -23.42 0.12 -11.86
C ARG A 112 -23.41 1.29 -10.88
N SER A 113 -22.31 2.03 -10.79
CA SER A 113 -22.35 3.34 -10.16
C SER A 113 -22.95 4.32 -11.16
N LYS A 114 -24.22 4.69 -10.99
CA LYS A 114 -24.83 5.80 -11.73
C LYS A 114 -24.13 7.09 -11.28
N MET A 115 -23.12 7.54 -12.01
CA MET A 115 -22.64 8.92 -11.94
C MET A 115 -23.14 9.64 -13.19
N ASN A 116 -23.90 10.72 -12.98
CA ASN A 116 -24.54 11.52 -14.04
C ASN A 116 -23.54 12.43 -14.77
N HIS A 117 -22.39 11.90 -15.17
CA HIS A 117 -21.38 12.66 -15.92
C HIS A 117 -21.04 11.91 -17.20
N GLU A 118 -20.79 12.63 -18.29
CA GLU A 118 -20.31 12.12 -19.59
C GLU A 118 -18.96 11.41 -19.43
N CYS A 119 -18.96 10.23 -18.83
CA CYS A 119 -17.80 9.37 -18.70
C CYS A 119 -18.19 7.93 -19.00
N ILE A 120 -17.20 7.16 -19.45
CA ILE A 120 -17.37 5.74 -19.76
C ILE A 120 -17.87 5.02 -18.51
N ASP A 121 -18.97 4.29 -18.62
CA ASP A 121 -19.48 3.35 -17.62
C ASP A 121 -18.47 2.20 -17.45
N THR A 122 -17.42 2.44 -16.67
CA THR A 122 -16.47 1.39 -16.29
C THR A 122 -17.07 0.58 -15.15
N VAL A 123 -17.21 -0.74 -15.34
CA VAL A 123 -17.57 -1.65 -14.25
C VAL A 123 -16.46 -1.62 -13.21
N PHE A 124 -16.74 -1.06 -12.03
CA PHE A 124 -15.81 -1.12 -10.91
C PHE A 124 -15.76 -2.56 -10.38
N LEU A 125 -14.59 -3.19 -10.48
CA LEU A 125 -14.33 -4.50 -9.89
C LEU A 125 -13.53 -4.30 -8.60
N PRO A 126 -14.13 -4.50 -7.41
CA PRO A 126 -13.40 -4.43 -6.16
C PRO A 126 -12.35 -5.53 -6.08
N ARG A 127 -11.22 -5.24 -5.42
CA ARG A 127 -10.24 -6.27 -5.07
C ARG A 127 -10.92 -7.39 -4.27
N ASN A 128 -10.48 -8.62 -4.53
CA ASN A 128 -10.65 -9.69 -3.55
C ASN A 128 -10.06 -9.24 -2.21
N VAL A 129 -10.78 -9.46 -1.12
CA VAL A 129 -10.36 -9.06 0.22
C VAL A 129 -9.02 -9.72 0.52
N GLN A 130 -7.94 -8.93 0.60
CA GLN A 130 -6.66 -9.42 1.09
C GLN A 130 -6.73 -9.52 2.61
N GLU A 131 -6.35 -10.67 3.15
CA GLU A 131 -6.19 -10.82 4.59
C GLU A 131 -5.09 -9.89 5.10
N VAL A 132 -5.46 -9.00 6.02
CA VAL A 132 -4.50 -8.09 6.67
C VAL A 132 -3.68 -8.89 7.67
N ARG A 133 -2.41 -9.14 7.35
CA ARG A 133 -1.42 -9.75 8.24
C ARG A 133 -0.64 -8.66 8.98
N ASN A 134 -1.13 -8.21 10.12
CA ASN A 134 -0.40 -7.32 11.02
C ASN A 134 -0.53 -7.85 12.45
N CYS A 135 0.56 -7.76 13.23
CA CYS A 135 0.60 -8.05 14.67
C CYS A 135 -0.55 -7.38 15.45
N SER A 136 -1.11 -6.26 14.98
CA SER A 136 -2.28 -5.61 15.59
C SER A 136 -3.54 -6.49 15.63
N LYS A 137 -3.67 -7.51 14.77
CA LYS A 137 -4.78 -8.46 14.77
C LYS A 137 -4.54 -9.72 15.62
N GLN A 138 -3.32 -9.91 16.14
CA GLN A 138 -3.05 -10.99 17.08
C GLN A 138 -3.85 -10.78 18.37
N PRO A 139 -4.23 -11.85 19.10
CA PRO A 139 -4.94 -11.72 20.37
C PRO A 139 -4.22 -10.72 21.29
N ARG A 140 -4.97 -9.79 21.89
CA ARG A 140 -4.39 -8.78 22.79
C ARG A 140 -3.56 -9.42 23.89
N GLN A 141 -4.01 -10.57 24.41
CA GLN A 141 -3.27 -11.37 25.39
C GLN A 141 -1.85 -11.67 24.93
N LEU A 142 -1.67 -12.16 23.69
CA LEU A 142 -0.35 -12.49 23.14
C LEU A 142 0.52 -11.23 22.93
N GLN A 143 -0.08 -10.10 22.56
CA GLN A 143 0.64 -8.83 22.46
C GLN A 143 1.10 -8.35 23.83
N THR A 144 0.22 -8.40 24.83
CA THR A 144 0.51 -8.02 26.22
C THR A 144 1.57 -8.92 26.84
N GLU A 145 1.49 -10.25 26.69
CA GLU A 145 2.50 -11.19 27.17
C GLU A 145 3.90 -10.88 26.61
N VAL A 146 3.99 -10.58 25.31
CA VAL A 146 5.24 -10.23 24.65
C VAL A 146 5.78 -8.90 25.18
N VAL A 147 4.93 -7.88 25.31
CA VAL A 147 5.31 -6.56 25.81
C VAL A 147 5.74 -6.63 27.28
N ASP A 148 4.99 -7.33 28.13
CA ASP A 148 5.25 -7.46 29.56
C ASP A 148 6.56 -8.22 29.82
N LEU A 149 6.84 -9.28 29.05
CA LEU A 149 8.09 -10.02 29.18
C LEU A 149 9.30 -9.14 28.85
N VAL A 150 9.23 -8.37 27.77
CA VAL A 150 10.32 -7.46 27.37
C VAL A 150 10.48 -6.34 28.38
N ALA A 151 9.38 -5.70 28.81
CA ALA A 151 9.39 -4.64 29.80
C ALA A 151 9.99 -5.11 31.13
N THR A 152 9.58 -6.28 31.63
CA THR A 152 10.10 -6.86 32.88
C THR A 152 11.60 -7.13 32.80
N ASN A 153 12.08 -7.66 31.67
CA ASN A 153 13.52 -7.90 31.49
C ASN A 153 14.33 -6.60 31.36
N LEU A 154 13.76 -5.55 30.74
CA LEU A 154 14.40 -4.23 30.71
C LEU A 154 14.46 -3.61 32.10
N ILE A 155 13.37 -3.65 32.88
CA ILE A 155 13.33 -3.12 34.24
C ILE A 155 14.36 -3.82 35.14
N LYS A 156 14.48 -5.15 35.05
CA LYS A 156 15.47 -5.94 35.80
C LYS A 156 16.92 -5.60 35.47
N ARG A 157 17.19 -5.13 34.26
CA ARG A 157 18.52 -4.68 33.81
C ARG A 157 18.80 -3.21 34.14
N GLY A 158 17.79 -2.47 34.59
CA GLY A 158 17.97 -1.10 35.07
C GLY A 158 18.75 -1.10 36.37
N ASP A 159 19.69 -0.14 36.50
CA ASP A 159 20.43 0.04 37.74
C ASP A 159 19.47 0.57 38.82
N ASN A 160 19.08 -0.31 39.74
CA ASN A 160 18.39 0.06 40.99
C ASN A 160 19.38 0.61 42.05
N SER A 161 20.65 0.75 41.69
CA SER A 161 21.76 1.09 42.58
C SER A 161 21.91 2.60 42.83
N ALA A 162 21.27 3.44 42.03
CA ALA A 162 21.05 4.85 42.35
C ALA A 162 19.72 4.95 43.11
N GLY A 163 19.76 5.22 44.42
CA GLY A 163 18.58 5.45 45.27
C GLY A 163 17.75 6.69 44.91
N GLY A 164 17.52 6.93 43.62
CA GLY A 164 16.63 7.93 43.08
C GLY A 164 15.31 7.30 42.65
N GLU A 165 14.24 8.06 42.87
CA GLU A 165 12.81 7.75 42.84
C GLU A 165 12.21 7.07 41.58
N TRP A 166 13.02 6.73 40.56
CA TRP A 166 12.52 6.21 39.28
C TRP A 166 13.48 5.28 38.53
N ASN A 167 13.03 4.05 38.26
CA ASN A 167 13.75 3.09 37.41
C ASN A 167 13.43 3.32 35.92
N ARG A 168 14.43 3.74 35.13
CA ARG A 168 14.31 4.00 33.69
C ARG A 168 14.41 2.74 32.81
N GLY A 169 14.67 1.59 33.40
CA GLY A 169 14.99 0.33 32.72
C GLY A 169 16.41 0.33 32.14
N GLY A 170 16.83 -0.85 31.69
CA GLY A 170 18.08 -1.08 30.98
C GLY A 170 17.91 -1.02 29.45
N LYS A 171 18.96 -1.40 28.73
CA LYS A 171 18.97 -1.54 27.27
C LYS A 171 19.09 -3.03 26.88
N MET A 172 18.52 -3.39 25.74
CA MET A 172 18.60 -4.75 25.21
C MET A 172 18.61 -4.74 23.69
N SER A 173 19.45 -5.57 23.09
CA SER A 173 19.51 -5.72 21.65
C SER A 173 18.35 -6.56 21.12
N MET A 174 17.96 -6.36 19.87
CA MET A 174 16.92 -7.18 19.23
C MET A 174 17.24 -8.68 19.26
N LYS A 175 18.53 -9.06 19.23
CA LYS A 175 18.96 -10.47 19.30
C LYS A 175 18.66 -11.09 20.66
N GLU A 176 18.92 -10.35 21.74
CA GLU A 176 18.61 -10.79 23.11
C GLU A 176 17.10 -10.89 23.34
N ILE A 177 16.34 -9.90 22.85
CA ILE A 177 14.88 -9.91 22.92
C ILE A 177 14.31 -11.16 22.21
N VAL A 178 14.81 -11.48 21.02
CA VAL A 178 14.41 -12.70 20.30
C VAL A 178 14.77 -13.96 21.09
N GLY A 179 15.88 -13.95 21.84
CA GLY A 179 16.29 -15.06 22.69
C GLY A 179 15.38 -15.31 23.91
N LEU A 180 14.52 -14.36 24.28
CA LEU A 180 13.56 -14.53 25.39
C LEU A 180 12.33 -15.35 25.01
N PHE A 181 12.07 -15.53 23.71
CA PHE A 181 10.84 -16.14 23.22
C PHE A 181 11.07 -17.55 22.67
N THR A 182 10.05 -18.40 22.82
CA THR A 182 10.05 -19.73 22.19
C THR A 182 10.01 -19.60 20.67
N LYS A 183 10.60 -20.58 19.97
CA LYS A 183 10.62 -20.60 18.50
C LYS A 183 9.22 -20.53 17.90
N ASP A 184 8.22 -21.15 18.53
CA ASP A 184 6.84 -21.16 18.05
C ASP A 184 6.17 -19.78 18.11
N LEU A 185 6.43 -19.01 19.18
CA LEU A 185 5.93 -17.65 19.31
C LEU A 185 6.60 -16.71 18.30
N LEU A 186 7.90 -16.87 18.07
CA LEU A 186 8.64 -16.11 17.06
C LEU A 186 8.16 -16.41 15.64
N VAL A 187 7.81 -17.66 15.33
CA VAL A 187 7.23 -18.02 14.02
C VAL A 187 5.86 -17.36 13.85
N LYS A 188 5.01 -17.39 14.89
CA LYS A 188 3.71 -16.69 14.88
C LYS A 188 3.87 -15.19 14.63
N LEU A 189 4.82 -14.54 15.32
CA LEU A 189 5.08 -13.11 15.15
C LEU A 189 5.75 -12.78 13.81
N LYS A 190 6.64 -13.65 13.29
CA LYS A 190 7.33 -13.45 12.00
C LYS A 190 6.39 -13.56 10.80
N ASN A 191 5.33 -14.34 10.93
CA ASN A 191 4.32 -14.51 9.88
C ASN A 191 3.43 -13.26 9.68
N GLU A 192 3.51 -12.29 10.60
CA GLU A 192 2.83 -11.00 10.53
C GLU A 192 3.73 -9.91 9.92
N HIS A 193 3.17 -8.99 9.11
CA HIS A 193 3.96 -7.91 8.53
C HIS A 193 4.52 -6.98 9.61
N GLY A 194 5.85 -6.86 9.68
CA GLY A 194 6.57 -6.03 10.65
C GLY A 194 7.03 -6.77 11.92
N GLY A 195 6.42 -7.92 12.22
CA GLY A 195 6.80 -8.82 13.31
C GLY A 195 7.02 -8.17 14.67
N LEU A 196 7.95 -8.73 15.44
CA LEU A 196 8.28 -8.29 16.80
C LEU A 196 8.82 -6.84 16.84
N GLN A 197 9.63 -6.44 15.86
CA GLN A 197 10.20 -5.09 15.83
C GLN A 197 9.11 -4.02 15.67
N THR A 198 8.15 -4.23 14.77
CA THR A 198 7.01 -3.32 14.61
C THR A 198 6.10 -3.34 15.83
N LEU A 199 5.89 -4.50 16.46
CA LEU A 199 5.12 -4.59 17.70
C LEU A 199 5.73 -3.70 18.80
N LEU A 200 7.04 -3.78 19.02
CA LEU A 200 7.74 -2.95 20.01
C LEU A 200 7.72 -1.46 19.65
N LYS A 201 7.93 -1.11 18.36
CA LYS A 201 7.86 0.28 17.89
C LYS A 201 6.48 0.92 18.05
N ASN A 202 5.41 0.13 17.93
CA ASN A 202 4.05 0.62 18.14
C ASN A 202 3.80 0.96 19.63
N HIS A 203 4.44 0.24 20.55
CA HIS A 203 4.38 0.48 22.00
C HIS A 203 5.40 1.53 22.45
N HIS A 204 5.43 2.67 21.77
CA HIS A 204 6.30 3.82 22.04
C HIS A 204 6.14 4.42 23.45
N GLN A 205 5.02 4.13 24.12
CA GLN A 205 4.78 4.51 25.51
C GLN A 205 5.66 3.73 26.50
N ILE A 206 6.15 2.56 26.10
CA ILE A 206 6.91 1.62 26.94
C ILE A 206 8.36 1.51 26.46
N PHE A 207 8.56 1.47 25.14
CA PHE A 207 9.88 1.25 24.54
C PHE A 207 10.33 2.45 23.71
N SER A 208 11.61 2.79 23.83
CA SER A 208 12.32 3.68 22.92
C SER A 208 13.36 2.88 22.12
N GLY A 209 13.51 3.20 20.84
CA GLY A 209 14.51 2.55 19.97
C GLY A 209 15.53 3.56 19.48
N GLU A 210 16.81 3.28 19.69
CA GLU A 210 17.91 3.93 18.97
C GLU A 210 18.07 3.20 17.62
N THR A 211 17.84 3.91 16.52
CA THR A 211 18.05 3.40 15.14
C THR A 211 19.50 3.44 14.73
#